data_AF-K9PGF2-F1
#
_entry.id   AF-K9PGF2-F1
#
_cell.length_a   1.000
_cell.length_b   1.000
_cell.length_c   1.000
_cell.angle_alpha   90.00
_cell.angle_beta   90.00
_cell.angle_gamma   90.00
#
_symmetry.space_group_name_H-M   'P 1'
#
loop_
_entity.id
_entity.type
_entity.pdbx_description
1 polymer ?
#
loop_
_entity_poly.entity_id
_entity_poly.type
_entity_poly.pdbx_seq_one_letter_code
_entity_poly.pdbx_strand_id
1 'polypeptide(L)'
;MTNNRKLKRQNITSSPELEAVTMRLSLEVSELISFLEDIDPELDRIQSTYLAADIIKNMPRVFQMYPETITQIKSRAQTLKSQKRDG
;
A
#
# COMPACT_ATOMS: atom_id res chain seq x y z
N MET A 1 -29.51 20.32 -24.34
CA MET A 1 -29.71 19.33 -23.27
C MET A 1 -28.34 18.97 -22.69
N THR A 2 -27.98 19.51 -21.53
CA THR A 2 -26.70 19.22 -20.86
C THR A 2 -26.96 18.39 -19.61
N ASN A 3 -26.52 17.13 -19.62
CA ASN A 3 -26.63 16.22 -18.49
C ASN A 3 -25.60 16.58 -17.41
N ASN A 4 -26.04 17.35 -16.40
CA ASN A 4 -25.33 17.52 -15.15
C ASN A 4 -25.42 16.24 -14.32
N ARG A 5 -24.52 15.28 -14.53
CA ARG A 5 -24.31 14.20 -13.57
C ARG A 5 -23.70 14.79 -12.30
N LYS A 6 -24.55 15.08 -11.31
CA LYS A 6 -24.13 15.30 -9.93
C LYS A 6 -23.34 14.08 -9.48
N LEU A 7 -22.02 14.23 -9.32
CA LEU A 7 -21.22 13.27 -8.57
C LEU A 7 -21.77 13.27 -7.13
N LYS A 8 -22.58 12.26 -6.80
CA LYS A 8 -22.85 11.94 -5.40
C LYS A 8 -21.51 11.61 -4.77
N ARG A 9 -20.98 12.51 -3.94
CA ARG A 9 -19.91 12.18 -2.99
C ARG A 9 -20.47 11.06 -2.12
N GLN A 10 -20.08 9.83 -2.40
CA GLN A 10 -20.40 8.71 -1.54
C GLN A 10 -19.67 8.99 -0.21
N ASN A 11 -20.43 9.11 0.88
CA ASN A 11 -19.85 9.08 2.22
C ASN A 11 -19.21 7.70 2.38
N ILE A 12 -17.89 7.63 2.26
CA ILE A 12 -17.12 6.46 2.64
C ILE A 12 -17.12 6.49 4.17
N THR A 13 -18.05 5.75 4.79
CA THR A 13 -17.92 5.40 6.20
C THR A 13 -16.75 4.41 6.29
N SER A 14 -15.64 4.82 6.90
CA SER A 14 -14.55 3.91 7.22
C SER A 14 -15.08 2.87 8.21
N SER A 15 -14.87 1.59 7.91
CA SER A 15 -15.16 0.54 8.89
C SER A 15 -13.99 0.43 9.88
N PRO A 16 -14.22 0.03 11.14
CA PRO A 16 -13.13 -0.16 12.12
C PRO A 16 -12.02 -1.09 11.62
N GLU A 17 -12.36 -2.07 10.79
CA GLU A 17 -11.39 -2.97 10.16
C GLU A 17 -10.52 -2.25 9.13
N LEU A 18 -11.10 -1.34 8.34
CA LEU A 18 -10.36 -0.54 7.38
C LEU A 18 -9.41 0.44 8.09
N GLU A 19 -9.82 0.99 9.23
CA GLU A 19 -8.97 1.85 10.06
C GLU A 19 -7.80 1.07 10.65
N ALA A 20 -8.03 -0.13 11.17
CA ALA A 20 -6.97 -1.01 11.68
C ALA A 20 -5.97 -1.40 10.57
N VAL A 21 -6.45 -1.70 9.36
CA VAL A 21 -5.59 -1.97 8.19
C VAL A 21 -4.79 -0.74 7.80
N THR A 22 -5.43 0.43 7.75
CA THR A 22 -4.76 1.69 7.39
C THR A 22 -3.65 2.02 8.39
N MET A 23 -3.94 1.90 9.70
CA MET A 23 -2.96 2.12 10.75
C MET A 23 -1.75 1.19 10.62
N ARG A 24 -2.00 -0.10 10.37
CA ARG A 24 -0.92 -1.07 10.14
C ARG A 24 -0.08 -0.68 8.92
N LEU A 25 -0.70 -0.33 7.80
CA LEU A 25 0.01 0.09 6.60
C LEU A 25 0.84 1.36 6.84
N SER A 26 0.33 2.31 7.63
CA SER A 26 1.08 3.51 8.02
C SER A 26 2.33 3.17 8.84
N LEU A 27 2.26 2.17 9.73
CA LEU A 27 3.43 1.70 10.48
C LEU A 27 4.48 1.10 9.55
N GLU A 28 4.08 0.17 8.67
CA GLU A 28 5.00 -0.50 7.74
C GLU A 28 5.67 0.49 6.77
N VAL A 29 4.95 1.52 6.32
CA VAL A 29 5.53 2.62 5.52
C VAL A 29 6.49 3.46 6.36
N SER A 30 6.19 3.71 7.63
CA SER A 30 7.08 4.45 8.53
C SER A 30 8.39 3.70 8.81
N GLU A 31 8.32 2.37 8.90
CA GLU A 31 9.49 1.50 9.01
C GLU A 31 10.35 1.56 7.74
N LEU A 32 9.73 1.52 6.55
CA LEU A 32 10.45 1.70 5.30
C LEU A 32 11.16 3.05 5.23
N ILE A 33 10.50 4.14 5.63
CA ILE A 33 11.11 5.48 5.63
C ILE A 33 12.32 5.50 6.57
N SER A 34 12.19 4.93 7.76
CA SER A 34 13.29 4.90 8.75
C SER A 34 14.47 4.05 8.26
N PHE A 35 14.18 2.92 7.60
CA PHE A 35 15.22 2.12 6.94
C PHE A 35 15.97 2.89 5.85
N LEU A 36 15.29 3.76 5.09
CA LEU A 36 15.95 4.59 4.07
C LEU A 36 16.83 5.68 4.70
N GLU A 37 16.40 6.27 5.81
CA GLU A 37 17.21 7.21 6.61
C GLU A 37 18.46 6.52 7.18
N ASP A 38 18.37 5.25 7.56
CA ASP A 38 19.52 4.47 8.02
C ASP A 38 20.50 4.11 6.89
N ILE A 39 20.00 3.89 5.67
CA ILE A 39 20.85 3.63 4.49
C ILE A 39 21.62 4.89 4.09
N ASP A 40 20.94 6.03 4.04
CA ASP A 40 21.51 7.31 3.65
C ASP A 40 21.14 8.38 4.67
N PRO A 41 22.01 8.60 5.69
CA PRO A 41 21.76 9.58 6.75
C PRO A 41 21.74 11.03 6.27
N GLU A 42 22.13 11.32 5.02
CA GLU A 42 22.02 12.67 4.45
C GLU A 42 20.59 12.99 3.99
N LEU A 43 19.74 11.96 3.80
CA LEU A 43 18.34 12.17 3.46
C LEU A 43 17.54 12.65 4.67
N ASP A 44 16.85 13.77 4.51
CA ASP A 44 15.86 14.19 5.49
C ASP A 44 14.57 13.34 5.40
N ARG A 45 13.73 13.42 6.43
CA ARG A 45 12.47 12.66 6.52
C ARG A 45 11.56 12.86 5.31
N ILE A 46 11.52 14.06 4.73
CA ILE A 46 10.67 14.39 3.58
C ILE A 46 11.23 13.71 2.32
N GLN A 47 12.54 13.78 2.11
CA GLN A 47 13.22 13.13 0.99
C GLN A 47 13.08 11.60 1.07
N SER A 48 13.29 11.01 2.24
CA SER A 48 13.07 9.57 2.48
C SER A 48 11.62 9.16 2.24
N THR A 49 10.66 10.03 2.57
CA THR A 49 9.24 9.81 2.27
C THR A 49 8.96 9.80 0.76
N TYR A 50 9.54 10.75 0.01
CA TYR A 50 9.41 10.77 -1.45
C TYR A 50 10.06 9.54 -2.09
N LEU A 51 11.25 9.15 -1.62
CA LEU A 51 11.94 7.96 -2.10
C LEU A 51 11.13 6.68 -1.82
N ALA A 52 10.55 6.54 -0.63
CA ALA A 52 9.65 5.43 -0.30
C ALA A 52 8.45 5.37 -1.26
N ALA A 53 7.83 6.52 -1.57
CA ALA A 53 6.73 6.60 -2.52
C ALA A 53 7.15 6.17 -3.93
N ASP A 54 8.33 6.59 -4.39
CA ASP A 54 8.86 6.20 -5.70
C ASP A 54 9.20 4.71 -5.76
N ILE A 55 9.78 4.13 -4.70
CA ILE A 55 10.00 2.69 -4.60
C ILE A 55 8.68 1.95 -4.75
N ILE A 56 7.68 2.29 -3.93
CA ILE A 56 6.35 1.65 -3.94
C ILE A 56 5.72 1.75 -5.33
N LYS A 57 5.79 2.92 -5.98
CA LYS A 57 5.26 3.15 -7.33
C LYS A 57 5.92 2.26 -8.39
N ASN A 58 7.21 1.95 -8.22
CA ASN A 58 7.96 1.12 -9.17
C ASN A 58 7.91 -0.39 -8.89
N MET A 59 7.46 -0.82 -7.70
CA MET A 59 7.35 -2.24 -7.33
C MET A 59 6.60 -3.12 -8.36
N PRO A 60 5.49 -2.69 -8.99
CA PRO A 60 4.81 -3.50 -10.00
C PRO A 60 5.71 -3.87 -11.18
N ARG A 61 6.60 -2.96 -11.60
CA ARG A 61 7.58 -3.21 -12.66
C ARG A 61 8.65 -4.20 -12.19
N VAL A 62 9.09 -4.08 -10.93
CA VAL A 62 10.03 -5.04 -10.32
C VAL A 62 9.46 -6.45 -10.33
N PHE A 63 8.19 -6.62 -9.94
CA PHE A 63 7.54 -7.93 -9.94
C PHE A 63 7.46 -8.59 -11.33
N GLN A 64 7.40 -7.80 -12.41
CA GLN A 64 7.43 -8.34 -13.78
C GLN A 64 8.79 -8.96 -14.14
N MET A 65 9.87 -8.49 -13.52
CA MET A 65 11.21 -9.04 -13.73
C MET A 65 11.47 -10.31 -12.92
N TYR A 66 10.69 -10.54 -11.85
CA TYR A 66 10.85 -11.63 -10.89
C TYR A 66 9.53 -12.43 -10.75
N PRO A 67 9.19 -13.30 -11.71
CA PRO A 67 7.90 -14.00 -11.77
C PRO A 67 7.58 -14.90 -10.56
N GLU A 68 8.60 -15.38 -9.85
CA GLU A 68 8.49 -16.09 -8.56
C GLU A 68 7.84 -15.21 -7.49
N THR A 69 8.11 -13.90 -7.50
CA THR A 69 7.51 -12.94 -6.57
C THR A 69 6.01 -12.79 -6.81
N ILE A 70 5.59 -12.77 -8.08
CA ILE A 70 4.15 -12.76 -8.44
C ILE A 70 3.45 -14.03 -7.92
N THR A 71 4.12 -15.18 -7.99
CA THR A 71 3.58 -16.44 -7.47
C THR A 71 3.37 -16.38 -5.95
N GLN A 72 4.34 -15.83 -5.22
CA GLN A 72 4.22 -15.64 -3.76
C GLN A 72 3.09 -14.67 -3.40
N ILE A 73 2.98 -13.54 -4.11
CA ILE A 73 1.88 -12.58 -3.93
C ILE A 73 0.52 -13.26 -4.13
N LYS A 74 0.38 -14.05 -5.20
CA LYS A 74 -0.86 -14.81 -5.47
C LYS A 74 -1.17 -15.81 -4.35
N SER A 75 -0.17 -16.56 -3.88
CA SER A 75 -0.33 -17.51 -2.78
C SER A 75 -0.80 -16.81 -1.49
N ARG A 76 -0.18 -15.68 -1.14
CA ARG A 76 -0.58 -14.88 0.02
C ARG A 76 -2.00 -14.34 -0.11
N ALA A 77 -2.38 -13.87 -1.30
CA ALA A 77 -3.74 -13.41 -1.57
C ALA A 77 -4.79 -14.52 -1.39
N GLN A 78 -4.48 -15.77 -1.77
CA GLN A 78 -5.39 -16.89 -1.52
C GLN A 78 -5.50 -17.22 -0.03
N THR A 79 -4.39 -17.18 0.70
CA THR A 79 -4.37 -17.40 2.16
C THR A 79 -5.25 -16.39 2.90
N LEU A 80 -5.20 -15.11 2.53
CA LEU A 80 -6.04 -14.08 3.14
C LEU A 80 -7.53 -14.29 2.83
N LYS A 81 -7.86 -14.79 1.64
CA LYS A 81 -9.25 -15.09 1.26
C LYS A 81 -9.81 -16.27 2.03
N SER A 82 -9.02 -17.30 2.33
CA SER A 82 -9.47 -18.45 3.11
C SER A 82 -9.69 -18.09 4.58
N GLN A 83 -8.82 -17.26 5.17
CA GLN A 83 -8.99 -16.78 6.55
C GLN A 83 -10.30 -16.03 6.79
N LYS A 84 -10.85 -15.37 5.77
CA LYS A 84 -12.15 -14.69 5.84
C LYS A 84 -13.36 -15.64 5.80
N ARG A 85 -13.18 -16.91 5.42
CA ARG A 85 -14.29 -17.89 5.29
C ARG A 85 -14.50 -18.73 6.55
N ASP A 86 -13.50 -18.80 7.41
CA ASP A 86 -13.49 -19.68 8.59
C ASP A 86 -13.71 -18.94 9.93
N GLY A 87 -14.01 -17.63 9.87
CA GLY A 87 -14.36 -16.79 11.03
C GLY A 87 -15.59 -15.95 10.75
#